data_AF-A0A7C5VHN1-F1
#
_entry.id   AF-A0A7C5VHN1-F1
#
_cell.length_a   1.000
_cell.length_b   1.000
_cell.length_c   1.000
_cell.angle_alpha   90.00
_cell.angle_beta   90.00
_cell.angle_gamma   90.00
#
_symmetry.space_group_name_H-M   'P 1'
#
loop_
_entity.id
_entity.type
_entity.pdbx_description
1 polymer ?
#
loop_
_entity_poly.entity_id
_entity_poly.type
_entity_poly.pdbx_seq_one_letter_code
_entity_poly.pdbx_strand_id
1 'polypeptide(L)' 'MIELLAFDVYGTLYDLNSLASALKEVVPEPQEFLRVWRAKQLEYTHLLSLMERYENFWVVTE' A
#
# COMPACT_ATOMS: atom_id res chain seq x y z
N MET A 1 6.61 25.53 -20.45
CA MET A 1 5.29 25.43 -19.78
C MET A 1 5.14 23.97 -19.39
N ILE A 2 4.72 23.66 -18.17
CA ILE A 2 4.39 22.26 -17.81
C ILE A 2 2.96 22.01 -18.27
N GLU A 3 2.76 20.94 -19.05
CA GLU A 3 1.47 20.61 -19.68
C GLU A 3 0.73 19.47 -18.97
N LEU A 4 1.43 18.68 -18.15
CA LEU A 4 0.85 17.55 -17.43
C LEU A 4 1.53 17.39 -16.07
N LEU A 5 0.72 17.11 -15.05
CA LEU A 5 1.16 16.63 -13.75
C LEU A 5 0.53 15.26 -13.51
N ALA A 6 1.37 14.25 -13.30
CA ALA A 6 0.94 12.91 -12.92
C ALA A 6 1.28 12.69 -11.44
N PHE A 7 0.33 12.12 -10.70
CA PHE A 7 0.46 11.85 -9.28
C PHE A 7 0.35 10.35 -9.05
N ASP A 8 1.19 9.86 -8.14
CA ASP A 8 0.93 8.56 -7.53
C ASP A 8 -0.36 8.61 -6.70
N VAL A 9 -0.95 7.45 -6.43
CA VAL A 9 -2.24 7.33 -5.75
C VAL A 9 -2.03 7.10 -4.25
N TYR A 10 -1.35 6.01 -3.88
CA TYR A 10 -1.32 5.52 -2.50
C TYR A 10 -0.20 6.18 -1.69
N GLY A 11 -0.56 7.08 -0.78
CA GLY A 11 0.39 7.90 -0.01
C GLY A 11 0.70 9.26 -0.65
N THR A 12 0.12 9.56 -1.83
CA THR A 12 0.18 10.88 -2.45
C THR A 12 -1.22 11.52 -2.51
N LEU A 13 -2.19 10.89 -3.18
CA LEU A 13 -3.57 11.37 -3.23
C LEU A 13 -4.42 10.81 -2.08
N TYR A 14 -4.13 9.59 -1.62
CA TYR A 14 -4.85 8.94 -0.51
C TYR A 14 -3.96 8.75 0.71
N ASP A 15 -4.45 9.18 1.87
CA ASP A 15 -3.82 8.92 3.17
C ASP A 15 -4.21 7.54 3.71
N LEU A 16 -3.24 6.62 3.71
CA LEU A 16 -3.42 5.25 4.21
C LEU A 16 -3.57 5.19 5.74
N ASN A 17 -3.11 6.20 6.49
CA ASN A 17 -3.26 6.21 7.95
C ASN A 17 -4.73 6.31 8.39
N SER A 18 -5.60 6.81 7.51
CA SER A 18 -7.05 6.86 7.73
C SER A 18 -7.67 5.48 7.96
N LEU A 19 -7.05 4.41 7.42
CA LEU A 19 -7.49 3.02 7.59
C LEU A 19 -7.36 2.53 9.03
N ALA A 20 -6.58 3.20 9.87
CA ALA A 20 -6.36 2.77 11.26
C ALA A 20 -7.68 2.74 12.04
N SER A 21 -8.63 3.59 11.66
CA SER A 21 -9.98 3.65 12.22
C SER A 21 -10.77 2.35 11.98
N ALA A 22 -10.72 1.81 10.76
CA ALA A 22 -11.41 0.57 10.39
C ALA A 22 -10.80 -0.67 11.04
N LEU A 23 -9.53 -0.60 11.43
CA LEU A 23 -8.77 -1.71 12.02
C LEU A 23 -8.88 -1.81 13.54
N LYS A 24 -9.48 -0.81 14.22
CA LYS A 24 -9.58 -0.77 15.70
C LYS A 24 -10.25 -1.99 16.32
N GLU A 25 -11.18 -2.61 15.61
CA GLU A 25 -11.92 -3.79 16.07
C GLU A 25 -11.33 -5.10 15.56
N VAL A 26 -10.33 -5.03 14.67
CA VAL A 26 -9.73 -6.18 13.99
C VAL A 26 -8.39 -6.56 14.61
N VAL A 27 -7.58 -5.56 15.01
CA VAL A 27 -6.23 -5.77 15.54
C VAL A 27 -5.97 -4.90 16.78
N PRO A 28 -5.14 -5.37 17.75
CA PRO A 28 -4.83 -4.61 18.96
C PRO A 28 -4.09 -3.30 18.70
N GLU A 29 -3.21 -3.27 17.70
CA GLU A 29 -2.37 -2.12 17.37
C GLU A 29 -2.54 -1.71 15.89
N PRO A 30 -3.62 -1.00 15.53
CA PRO A 30 -3.94 -0.66 14.13
C PRO A 30 -2.85 0.08 13.37
N GLN A 31 -2.16 1.02 14.03
CA GLN A 31 -1.13 1.83 13.40
C GLN A 31 0.11 1.01 13.06
N GLU A 32 0.56 0.17 14.00
CA GLU A 32 1.71 -0.70 13.77
C GLU A 32 1.39 -1.77 12.72
N PHE A 33 0.18 -2.34 12.77
CA PHE A 33 -0.29 -3.25 11.73
C PHE A 33 -0.26 -2.58 10.34
N LEU A 34 -0.81 -1.38 10.19
CA LEU A 34 -0.80 -0.66 8.91
C LEU A 34 0.61 -0.39 8.41
N ARG A 35 1.52 -0.01 9.31
CA ARG A 35 2.92 0.24 8.98
C ARG A 35 3.57 -1.02 8.38
N VAL A 36 3.39 -2.17 9.02
CA VAL A 36 3.93 -3.45 8.54
C VAL A 36 3.25 -3.89 7.24
N TRP A 37 1.92 -3.82 7.17
CA TRP A 37 1.16 -4.18 5.99
C TRP A 37 1.57 -3.36 4.76
N ARG A 38 1.66 -2.04 4.90
CA ARG A 38 2.11 -1.16 3.80
C ARG A 38 3.55 -1.46 3.38
N ALA A 39 4.44 -1.74 4.33
CA ALA A 39 5.81 -2.15 4.00
C ALA A 39 5.83 -3.45 3.19
N LYS A 40 5.09 -4.47 3.61
CA LYS A 40 5.02 -5.77 2.92
C LYS A 40 4.37 -5.68 1.54
N GLN A 41 3.31 -4.90 1.40
CA GLN A 41 2.67 -4.64 0.11
C GLN A 41 3.67 -4.09 -0.93
N LEU A 42 4.53 -3.14 -0.55
CA LEU A 42 5.57 -2.59 -1.43
C LEU A 42 6.71 -3.59 -1.68
N GLU A 43 7.18 -4.26 -0.63
CA GLU A 43 8.22 -5.29 -0.76
C GLU A 43 7.80 -6.40 -1.74
N TYR A 44 6.57 -6.92 -1.62
CA TYR A 44 6.06 -7.96 -2.50
C TYR A 44 5.90 -7.49 -3.93
N THR A 45 5.39 -6.27 -4.14
CA THR A 45 5.31 -5.66 -5.48
C THR A 45 6.69 -5.63 -6.14
N HIS A 46 7.72 -5.22 -5.40
CA HIS A 46 9.10 -5.17 -5.91
C HIS A 46 9.68 -6.57 -6.16
N LEU A 47 9.52 -7.51 -5.24
CA LEU A 47 10.06 -8.86 -5.38
C LEU A 47 9.43 -9.61 -6.55
N LEU A 48 8.10 -9.55 -6.69
CA LEU A 48 7.38 -10.17 -7.79
C LEU A 48 7.79 -9.59 -9.14
N SER A 49 7.96 -8.27 -9.21
CA SER A 49 8.48 -7.59 -10.41
C SER A 49 9.91 -8.04 -10.73
N LEU A 50 10.78 -8.12 -9.73
CA LEU A 50 12.18 -8.55 -9.90
C LEU A 50 12.31 -10.02 -10.32
N MET A 51 11.36 -10.86 -9.90
CA MET A 51 11.31 -12.27 -10.27
C MET A 51 10.58 -12.54 -11.60
N GLU A 52 10.13 -11.49 -12.30
CA GLU A 52 9.30 -11.59 -13.51
C GLU A 52 8.01 -12.40 -13.28
N ARG A 53 7.45 -12.31 -12.08
CA ARG A 53 6.22 -12.99 -11.64
C ARG A 53 5.16 -11.96 -11.29
N TYR A 54 4.80 -11.13 -12.26
CA TYR A 54 3.79 -10.09 -12.05
C TYR A 54 2.49 -10.69 -11.50
N GLU A 55 1.98 -10.07 -10.45
CA GLU A 55 0.63 -10.29 -9.94
C GLU A 55 -0.09 -8.96 -9.81
N ASN A 56 -1.42 -9.00 -9.88
CA ASN A 56 -2.23 -7.81 -9.67
C ASN A 56 -2.03 -7.28 -8.24
N PHE A 57 -2.01 -5.96 -8.08
CA PHE A 57 -1.84 -5.32 -6.78
C PHE A 57 -2.86 -5.78 -5.74
N TRP A 58 -4.08 -6.13 -6.14
CA TRP A 58 -5.08 -6.73 -5.26
C TRP A 58 -4.61 -8.06 -4.66
N VAL A 59 -4.05 -8.95 -5.48
CA VAL A 59 -3.51 -10.25 -5.03
C VAL A 59 -2.31 -10.06 -4.10
N VAL A 60 -1.48 -9.04 -4.33
CA VAL A 60 -0.36 -8.69 -3.44
C VAL A 60 -0.84 -8.22 -2.06
N THR A 61 -2.11 -7.84 -1.93
CA THR A 61 -2.71 -7.26 -0.72
C THR A 61 -3.69 -8.17 0.01
N GLU A 62 -4.02 -9.33 -0.56
CA GLU A 62 -4.87 -10.36 0.07
C GLU A 62 -4.17 -11.11 1.21
#